data_AF-A5GJ83-F1
#
_entry.id   AF-A5GJ83-F1
#
_cell.length_a   1.000
_cell.length_b   1.000
_cell.length_c   1.000
_cell.angle_alpha   90.00
_cell.angle_beta   90.00
_cell.angle_gamma   90.00
#
_symmetry.space_group_name_H-M   'P 1'
#
loop_
_entity.id
_entity.type
_entity.pdbx_description
1 polymer ?
#
loop_
_entity_poly.entity_id
_entity_poly.type
_entity_poly.pdbx_seq_one_letter_code
_entity_poly.pdbx_strand_id
1 'polypeptide(L)'
;MSLISRLRAVVAGDDYLDGDYDDLDYDAGEHDDSPQAMASASSALAPLDAANPFDMDQGFSGSNVIGMPGISSSAAEVSLMEPRSFDEMPRAIQALRERKTVILNLTMMEPDQAQRAVDFVAGGTFAIDGHQERVGESIFLFAPSCVTVTNSAHEEASTPTVVTKDVEQASAEASVAPAPAWAAPGAAAL
;
A
#
# COMPACT_ATOMS: atom_id res chain seq x y z
N MET A 1 6.78 -21.86 -23.19
CA MET A 1 7.59 -20.87 -23.93
C MET A 1 8.39 -20.05 -22.93
N SER A 2 9.73 -20.13 -22.97
CA SER A 2 10.63 -19.55 -21.97
C SER A 2 10.62 -18.01 -21.99
N LEU A 3 10.77 -17.38 -20.81
CA LEU A 3 10.88 -15.92 -20.64
C LEU A 3 11.93 -15.28 -21.55
N ILE A 4 12.99 -16.04 -21.89
CA ILE A 4 14.05 -15.62 -22.81
C ILE A 4 13.54 -15.39 -24.25
N SER A 5 12.52 -16.12 -24.71
CA SER A 5 11.89 -15.87 -26.02
C SER A 5 11.07 -14.57 -26.01
N ARG A 6 10.39 -14.25 -24.91
CA ARG A 6 9.62 -13.00 -24.80
C ARG A 6 10.54 -11.78 -24.75
N LEU A 7 11.67 -11.87 -24.03
CA LEU A 7 12.65 -10.79 -23.99
C LEU A 7 13.31 -10.57 -25.36
N ARG A 8 13.57 -11.65 -26.12
CA ARG A 8 14.04 -11.53 -27.51
C ARG A 8 13.01 -10.91 -28.44
N ALA A 9 11.72 -11.22 -28.30
CA ALA A 9 10.68 -10.62 -29.13
C ALA A 9 10.55 -9.10 -28.87
N VAL A 10 10.65 -8.68 -27.61
CA VAL A 10 10.61 -7.25 -27.24
C VAL A 10 11.88 -6.51 -27.68
N VAL A 11 13.06 -7.13 -27.57
CA VAL A 11 14.34 -6.53 -28.03
C VAL A 11 14.50 -6.54 -29.54
N ALA A 12 13.87 -7.50 -30.24
CA ALA A 12 13.97 -7.62 -31.69
C ALA A 12 13.11 -6.61 -32.46
N GLY A 13 12.36 -5.74 -31.77
CA GLY A 13 11.73 -4.56 -32.39
C GLY A 13 10.83 -4.90 -33.58
N ASP A 14 10.13 -6.03 -33.52
CA ASP A 14 9.17 -6.41 -34.56
C ASP A 14 7.81 -5.84 -34.20
N ASP A 15 7.50 -4.72 -34.83
CA ASP A 15 6.22 -4.02 -34.85
C ASP A 15 5.12 -4.92 -35.43
N TYR A 16 4.06 -5.24 -34.69
CA TYR A 16 2.73 -5.42 -35.30
C TYR A 16 1.63 -4.94 -34.36
N LEU A 17 1.26 -3.68 -34.59
CA LEU A 17 -0.07 -3.13 -34.34
C LEU A 17 -1.03 -3.71 -35.38
N ASP A 18 -1.91 -4.61 -34.95
CA ASP A 18 -3.18 -4.97 -35.59
C ASP A 18 -3.93 -5.77 -34.51
N GLY A 19 -5.10 -5.39 -33.99
CA GLY A 19 -6.26 -4.93 -34.71
C GLY A 19 -7.36 -5.98 -34.47
N ASP A 20 -7.91 -6.03 -33.26
CA ASP A 20 -9.14 -6.78 -32.94
C ASP A 20 -9.91 -6.02 -31.85
N TYR A 21 -10.58 -4.97 -32.29
CA TYR A 21 -11.75 -4.42 -31.61
C TYR A 21 -12.94 -4.84 -32.46
N ASP A 22 -13.64 -5.89 -32.07
CA ASP A 22 -15.04 -6.13 -32.42
C ASP A 22 -15.57 -7.23 -31.50
N ASP A 23 -16.59 -6.88 -30.72
CA ASP A 23 -17.84 -7.63 -30.52
C ASP A 23 -18.37 -7.44 -29.08
N LEU A 24 -19.09 -6.33 -28.88
CA LEU A 24 -19.95 -6.11 -27.71
C LEU A 24 -21.41 -6.11 -28.21
N ASP A 25 -22.02 -7.29 -28.28
CA ASP A 25 -23.45 -7.41 -28.55
C ASP A 25 -24.22 -7.32 -27.22
N TYR A 26 -24.98 -6.24 -27.06
CA TYR A 26 -25.94 -6.03 -25.98
C TYR A 26 -27.30 -6.59 -26.43
N ASP A 27 -27.71 -7.74 -25.90
CA ASP A 27 -29.07 -8.26 -26.08
C ASP A 27 -30.01 -7.70 -24.99
N ALA A 28 -31.01 -6.94 -25.44
CA ALA A 28 -32.09 -6.40 -24.63
C ALA A 28 -33.41 -6.53 -25.42
N GLY A 29 -34.28 -7.46 -25.02
CA GLY A 29 -35.61 -7.62 -25.62
C GLY A 29 -36.49 -8.60 -24.87
N GLU A 30 -37.57 -8.09 -24.27
CA GLU A 30 -38.56 -8.79 -23.46
C GLU A 30 -39.62 -9.56 -24.29
N HIS A 31 -40.21 -10.59 -23.65
CA HIS A 31 -41.60 -11.12 -23.75
C HIS A 31 -42.17 -11.56 -25.12
N ASP A 32 -42.67 -12.81 -25.22
CA ASP A 32 -44.11 -13.13 -25.05
C ASP A 32 -44.39 -14.66 -25.10
N ASP A 33 -45.50 -15.04 -24.47
CA ASP A 33 -46.03 -16.36 -24.11
C ASP A 33 -46.51 -17.27 -25.28
N SER A 34 -46.40 -18.60 -25.12
CA SER A 34 -47.41 -19.64 -25.50
C SER A 34 -46.86 -21.09 -25.42
N PRO A 35 -47.47 -22.04 -24.68
CA PRO A 35 -47.03 -23.44 -24.61
C PRO A 35 -47.88 -24.40 -25.47
N GLN A 36 -47.24 -25.39 -26.12
CA GLN A 36 -47.92 -26.56 -26.69
C GLN A 36 -47.26 -27.88 -26.27
N ALA A 37 -48.13 -28.85 -26.03
CA ALA A 37 -47.94 -30.09 -25.31
C ALA A 37 -47.53 -31.29 -26.18
N MET A 38 -47.42 -32.46 -25.50
CA MET A 38 -47.49 -33.85 -26.00
C MET A 38 -46.12 -34.53 -26.18
N ALA A 39 -45.65 -35.28 -25.18
CA ALA A 39 -46.01 -36.67 -24.86
C ALA A 39 -45.39 -37.70 -25.82
N SER A 40 -44.46 -38.52 -25.30
CA SER A 40 -44.63 -39.98 -25.19
C SER A 40 -43.30 -40.66 -24.83
N ALA A 41 -43.37 -41.47 -23.78
CA ALA A 41 -42.34 -42.36 -23.30
C ALA A 41 -41.99 -43.43 -24.34
N SER A 42 -40.72 -43.85 -24.39
CA SER A 42 -40.29 -45.24 -24.63
C SER A 42 -38.77 -45.35 -24.58
N SER A 43 -38.27 -46.37 -23.85
CA SER A 43 -37.13 -47.22 -24.19
C SER A 43 -35.95 -46.57 -24.94
N ALA A 44 -34.71 -46.62 -24.47
CA ALA A 44 -34.02 -47.78 -23.97
C ALA A 44 -32.52 -47.41 -23.82
N LEU A 45 -31.91 -47.92 -22.75
CA LEU A 45 -30.50 -48.35 -22.66
C LEU A 45 -29.40 -47.27 -22.79
N ALA A 46 -28.84 -46.88 -21.64
CA ALA A 46 -27.56 -46.18 -21.55
C ALA A 46 -26.40 -47.11 -21.96
N PRO A 47 -25.41 -46.63 -22.74
CA PRO A 47 -24.10 -47.26 -22.81
C PRO A 47 -23.25 -46.75 -21.64
N LEU A 48 -22.91 -47.67 -20.74
CA LEU A 48 -21.80 -47.53 -19.81
C LEU A 48 -20.51 -47.69 -20.62
N ASP A 49 -20.01 -46.59 -21.18
CA ASP A 49 -18.66 -46.46 -21.74
C ASP A 49 -17.95 -45.42 -20.85
N ALA A 50 -17.28 -45.89 -19.80
CA ALA A 50 -15.86 -46.16 -19.80
C ALA A 50 -15.01 -44.89 -19.94
N ALA A 51 -14.28 -44.63 -18.84
CA ALA A 51 -12.99 -43.96 -18.78
C ALA A 51 -12.96 -42.42 -18.80
N ASN A 52 -12.66 -41.91 -17.60
CA ASN A 52 -11.75 -40.79 -17.28
C ASN A 52 -12.32 -39.35 -17.25
N PRO A 53 -12.53 -38.77 -16.05
CA PRO A 53 -12.71 -37.32 -15.89
C PRO A 53 -11.40 -36.51 -16.05
N PHE A 54 -10.41 -37.05 -16.78
CA PHE A 54 -9.04 -36.51 -16.84
C PHE A 54 -8.44 -36.45 -18.26
N ASP A 55 -9.24 -36.56 -19.31
CA ASP A 55 -8.77 -36.40 -20.69
C ASP A 55 -8.88 -34.94 -21.16
N MET A 56 -7.77 -34.19 -21.09
CA MET A 56 -7.31 -33.37 -22.21
C MET A 56 -5.92 -32.75 -21.96
N ASP A 57 -4.91 -33.39 -22.55
CA ASP A 57 -3.94 -32.78 -23.47
C ASP A 57 -3.18 -31.51 -23.04
N GLN A 58 -2.08 -31.69 -22.29
CA GLN A 58 -0.85 -30.92 -22.57
C GLN A 58 0.40 -31.59 -21.98
N GLY A 59 1.31 -32.01 -22.86
CA GLY A 59 2.58 -32.63 -22.49
C GLY A 59 3.51 -31.68 -21.73
N PHE A 60 3.61 -31.85 -20.41
CA PHE A 60 4.67 -31.27 -19.58
C PHE A 60 5.77 -32.31 -19.35
N SER A 61 6.59 -32.53 -20.38
CA SER A 61 7.80 -33.34 -20.27
C SER A 61 8.81 -32.66 -19.33
N GLY A 62 8.99 -33.17 -18.11
CA GLY A 62 10.27 -33.13 -17.38
C GLY A 62 10.49 -32.11 -16.26
N SER A 63 9.47 -31.42 -15.74
CA SER A 63 9.63 -30.46 -14.63
C SER A 63 8.86 -30.89 -13.38
N ASN A 64 9.58 -31.25 -12.31
CA ASN A 64 9.02 -31.64 -10.99
C ASN A 64 8.65 -30.43 -10.10
N VAL A 65 8.39 -29.28 -10.71
CA VAL A 65 8.13 -28.03 -9.97
C VAL A 65 6.65 -27.69 -10.09
N ILE A 66 5.93 -27.85 -8.97
CA ILE A 66 4.53 -27.41 -8.83
C ILE A 66 4.58 -25.91 -8.51
N GLY A 67 3.97 -25.09 -9.36
CA GLY A 67 3.81 -23.66 -9.07
C GLY A 67 2.93 -23.48 -7.84
N MET A 68 3.44 -22.78 -6.81
CA MET A 68 2.67 -22.49 -5.60
C MET A 68 1.92 -21.15 -5.78
N PRO A 69 0.60 -21.15 -6.00
CA PRO A 69 -0.18 -19.92 -6.00
C PRO A 69 -0.12 -19.29 -4.60
N GLY A 70 0.36 -18.05 -4.51
CA GLY A 70 0.59 -17.34 -3.23
C GLY A 70 2.08 -17.07 -2.93
N ILE A 71 3.00 -17.73 -3.60
CA ILE A 71 4.42 -17.34 -3.66
C ILE A 71 4.64 -16.53 -4.95
N SER A 72 3.80 -15.53 -5.22
CA SER A 72 4.32 -14.40 -5.99
C SER A 72 5.37 -13.77 -5.08
N SER A 73 6.63 -13.77 -5.49
CA SER A 73 7.63 -12.86 -4.94
C SER A 73 7.04 -11.46 -5.03
N SER A 74 6.36 -11.01 -3.98
CA SER A 74 5.78 -9.68 -3.87
C SER A 74 6.99 -8.76 -3.87
N ALA A 75 7.40 -8.33 -5.06
CA ALA A 75 8.46 -7.37 -5.21
C ALA A 75 8.05 -6.16 -4.37
N ALA A 76 8.96 -5.66 -3.54
CA ALA A 76 8.70 -4.44 -2.80
C ALA A 76 8.46 -3.33 -3.83
N GLU A 77 7.23 -2.83 -3.90
CA GLU A 77 6.83 -1.78 -4.82
C GLU A 77 7.00 -0.43 -4.13
N VAL A 78 7.53 0.54 -4.87
CA VAL A 78 7.70 1.93 -4.42
C VAL A 78 6.93 2.85 -5.37
N SER A 79 6.03 3.65 -4.81
CA SER A 79 5.18 4.62 -5.52
C SER A 79 5.66 6.03 -5.22
N LEU A 80 6.15 6.73 -6.26
CA LEU A 80 6.46 8.16 -6.19
C LEU A 80 5.21 8.98 -6.50
N MET A 81 4.86 9.96 -5.67
CA MET A 81 3.71 10.83 -5.87
C MET A 81 4.11 12.30 -5.74
N GLU A 82 3.70 13.10 -6.72
CA GLU A 82 3.90 14.56 -6.74
C GLU A 82 2.54 15.29 -6.73
N PRO A 83 1.81 15.22 -5.60
CA PRO A 83 0.49 15.82 -5.50
C PRO A 83 0.52 17.35 -5.66
N ARG A 84 -0.55 17.90 -6.20
CA ARG A 84 -0.80 19.36 -6.29
C ARG A 84 -1.95 19.82 -5.40
N SER A 85 -2.82 18.88 -4.99
CA SER A 85 -3.93 19.14 -4.06
C SER A 85 -3.97 18.11 -2.92
N PHE A 86 -4.58 18.51 -1.81
CA PHE A 86 -4.85 17.62 -0.67
C PHE A 86 -5.81 16.46 -1.03
N ASP A 87 -6.65 16.63 -2.05
CA ASP A 87 -7.61 15.60 -2.49
C ASP A 87 -6.95 14.32 -3.02
N GLU A 88 -5.65 14.37 -3.34
CA GLU A 88 -4.88 13.22 -3.83
C GLU A 88 -4.36 12.31 -2.70
N MET A 89 -4.41 12.78 -1.44
CA MET A 89 -3.85 12.07 -0.29
C MET A 89 -4.48 10.69 0.01
N PRO A 90 -5.79 10.45 -0.20
CA PRO A 90 -6.38 9.12 -0.07
C PRO A 90 -5.70 8.05 -0.95
N ARG A 91 -5.15 8.44 -2.11
CA ARG A 91 -4.42 7.51 -3.00
C ARG A 91 -3.11 7.03 -2.38
N ALA A 92 -2.42 7.89 -1.61
CA ALA A 92 -1.23 7.50 -0.87
C ALA A 92 -1.56 6.43 0.20
N ILE A 93 -2.66 6.61 0.93
CA ILE A 93 -3.13 5.61 1.90
C ILE A 93 -3.48 4.28 1.24
N GLN A 94 -4.16 4.32 0.09
CA GLN A 94 -4.49 3.12 -0.66
C GLN A 94 -3.24 2.36 -1.10
N ALA A 95 -2.21 3.06 -1.61
CA ALA A 95 -0.93 2.44 -1.96
C ALA A 95 -0.23 1.81 -0.75
N LEU A 96 -0.23 2.47 0.41
CA LEU A 96 0.30 1.90 1.66
C LEU A 96 -0.44 0.62 2.08
N ARG A 97 -1.77 0.58 1.94
CA ARG A 97 -2.58 -0.63 2.22
C ARG A 97 -2.31 -1.78 1.26
N GLU A 98 -1.91 -1.46 0.03
CA GLU A 98 -1.45 -2.42 -0.98
C GLU A 98 -0.01 -2.89 -0.76
N ARG A 99 0.59 -2.57 0.41
CA ARG A 99 1.97 -2.90 0.77
C ARG A 99 3.03 -2.24 -0.12
N LYS A 100 2.73 -1.06 -0.64
CA LYS A 100 3.66 -0.24 -1.44
C LYS A 100 4.24 0.87 -0.58
N THR A 101 5.54 1.09 -0.64
CA THR A 101 6.18 2.26 -0.03
C THR A 101 5.83 3.49 -0.85
N VAL A 102 5.44 4.59 -0.21
CA VAL A 102 5.06 5.84 -0.88
C VAL A 102 6.11 6.92 -0.60
N ILE A 103 6.59 7.60 -1.63
CA ILE A 103 7.41 8.79 -1.51
C ILE A 103 6.59 9.98 -1.99
N LEU A 104 6.30 10.93 -1.10
CA LEU A 104 5.55 12.15 -1.39
C LEU A 104 6.51 13.31 -1.64
N ASN A 105 6.45 13.91 -2.83
CA ASN A 105 7.08 15.18 -3.14
C ASN A 105 6.03 16.30 -3.10
N LEU A 106 6.06 17.11 -2.04
CA LEU A 106 5.08 18.16 -1.76
C LEU A 106 5.55 19.55 -2.23
N THR A 107 6.63 19.63 -3.02
CA THR A 107 7.23 20.90 -3.48
C THR A 107 6.24 21.77 -4.27
N MET A 108 5.23 21.16 -4.90
CA MET A 108 4.22 21.85 -5.72
C MET A 108 2.93 22.19 -4.95
N MET A 109 2.84 21.88 -3.66
CA MET A 109 1.69 22.19 -2.81
C MET A 109 1.94 23.46 -2.00
N GLU A 110 0.87 24.20 -1.69
CA GLU A 110 0.96 25.31 -0.74
C GLU A 110 1.39 24.79 0.65
N PRO A 111 2.20 25.53 1.42
CA PRO A 111 2.73 25.06 2.71
C PRO A 111 1.67 24.57 3.70
N ASP A 112 0.51 25.23 3.78
CA ASP A 112 -0.62 24.82 4.64
C ASP A 112 -1.21 23.47 4.18
N GLN A 113 -1.41 23.30 2.88
CA GLN A 113 -1.93 22.05 2.31
C GLN A 113 -0.91 20.91 2.41
N ALA A 114 0.38 21.21 2.23
CA ALA A 114 1.46 20.24 2.38
C ALA A 114 1.53 19.71 3.83
N GLN A 115 1.42 20.58 4.83
CA GLN A 115 1.39 20.18 6.23
C GLN A 115 0.18 19.25 6.51
N ARG A 116 -1.02 19.65 6.07
CA ARG A 116 -2.24 18.83 6.21
C ARG A 116 -2.10 17.47 5.52
N ALA A 117 -1.46 17.44 4.35
CA ALA A 117 -1.19 16.22 3.60
C ALA A 117 -0.28 15.26 4.38
N VAL A 118 0.82 15.76 4.95
CA VAL A 118 1.71 14.96 5.80
C VAL A 118 0.97 14.42 7.01
N ASP A 119 0.21 15.25 7.73
CA ASP A 119 -0.53 14.83 8.92
C ASP A 119 -1.57 13.74 8.60
N PHE A 120 -2.26 13.85 7.46
CA PHE A 120 -3.22 12.85 7.00
C PHE A 120 -2.55 11.52 6.67
N VAL A 121 -1.45 11.54 5.90
CA VAL A 121 -0.74 10.32 5.50
C VAL A 121 -0.01 9.69 6.70
N ALA A 122 0.53 10.50 7.61
CA ALA A 122 1.11 10.05 8.87
C ALA A 122 0.07 9.34 9.74
N GLY A 123 -1.14 9.90 9.88
CA GLY A 123 -2.24 9.26 10.60
C GLY A 123 -2.64 7.91 10.00
N GLY A 124 -2.71 7.81 8.67
CA GLY A 124 -3.01 6.55 8.00
C GLY A 124 -1.86 5.53 8.06
N THR A 125 -0.62 5.99 8.04
CA THR A 125 0.59 5.15 8.20
C THR A 125 0.67 4.57 9.61
N PHE A 126 0.39 5.39 10.63
CA PHE A 126 0.34 4.94 12.02
C PHE A 126 -0.75 3.89 12.25
N ALA A 127 -1.90 4.01 11.59
CA ALA A 127 -3.01 3.04 11.71
C ALA A 127 -2.70 1.64 11.14
N ILE A 128 -1.66 1.50 10.30
CA ILE A 128 -1.23 0.23 9.72
C ILE A 128 0.12 -0.27 10.27
N ASP A 129 0.55 0.29 11.41
CA ASP A 129 1.87 0.03 12.01
C ASP A 129 3.03 0.26 11.02
N GLY A 130 2.85 1.25 10.13
CA GLY A 130 3.86 1.65 9.15
C GLY A 130 4.94 2.52 9.75
N HIS A 131 5.95 2.81 8.93
CA HIS A 131 7.05 3.71 9.27
C HIS A 131 7.03 4.95 8.37
N GLN A 132 7.49 6.09 8.88
CA GLN A 132 7.58 7.32 8.11
C GLN A 132 8.93 7.99 8.36
N GLU A 133 9.50 8.60 7.33
CA GLU A 133 10.81 9.26 7.40
C GLU A 133 10.80 10.54 6.57
N ARG A 134 11.38 11.63 7.10
CA ARG A 134 11.59 12.86 6.34
C ARG A 134 12.91 12.74 5.57
N VAL A 135 12.83 12.68 4.24
CA VAL A 135 14.01 12.51 3.36
C VAL A 135 14.49 13.82 2.74
N GLY A 136 13.70 14.90 2.82
CA GLY A 136 14.06 16.22 2.34
C GLY A 136 13.16 17.32 2.90
N GLU A 137 13.31 18.56 2.41
CA GLU A 137 12.56 19.71 2.93
C GLU A 137 11.04 19.53 2.77
N SER A 138 10.61 19.09 1.58
CA SER A 138 9.21 18.83 1.24
C SER A 138 9.02 17.42 0.69
N ILE A 139 9.90 16.48 1.06
CA ILE A 139 9.89 15.10 0.58
C ILE A 139 9.81 14.14 1.78
N PHE A 140 8.80 13.27 1.76
CA PHE A 140 8.49 12.34 2.85
C PHE A 140 8.35 10.92 2.33
N LEU A 141 8.88 9.96 3.07
CA LEU A 141 8.74 8.54 2.81
C LEU A 141 7.77 7.93 3.81
N PHE A 142 6.83 7.13 3.33
CA PHE A 142 5.90 6.33 4.12
C PHE A 142 6.02 4.87 3.69
N ALA A 143 6.23 3.97 4.64
CA ALA A 143 6.45 2.56 4.42
C ALA A 143 5.41 1.74 5.19
N PRO A 144 4.81 0.70 4.58
CA PRO A 144 3.95 -0.24 5.30
C PRO A 144 4.78 -1.10 6.26
N SER A 145 4.13 -1.77 7.21
CA SER A 145 4.77 -2.61 8.25
C SER A 145 5.68 -3.74 7.73
N CYS A 146 5.56 -4.12 6.44
CA CYS A 146 6.43 -5.11 5.80
C CYS A 146 7.76 -4.54 5.28
N VAL A 147 8.01 -3.23 5.40
CA VAL A 147 9.23 -2.56 4.93
C VAL A 147 9.94 -1.89 6.10
N THR A 148 11.19 -2.31 6.35
CA THR A 148 12.07 -1.67 7.33
C THR A 148 12.82 -0.51 6.70
N VAL A 149 12.74 0.66 7.30
CA VAL A 149 13.50 1.85 6.90
C VAL A 149 14.66 2.03 7.86
N THR A 150 15.87 2.18 7.34
CA THR A 150 17.09 2.45 8.13
C THR A 150 17.72 3.74 7.63
N ASN A 151 17.90 4.71 8.52
CA ASN A 151 18.60 5.95 8.21
C ASN A 151 19.96 5.98 8.92
N SER A 152 21.05 5.87 8.15
CA SER A 152 22.41 5.92 8.68
C SER A 152 22.82 7.29 9.21
N ALA A 153 22.06 8.36 8.94
CA ALA A 153 22.36 9.70 9.42
C ALA A 153 21.86 9.98 10.86
N HIS A 154 21.01 9.12 11.44
CA HIS A 154 20.44 9.38 12.76
C HIS A 154 21.30 8.83 13.93
N GLU A 155 22.39 8.11 13.66
CA GLU A 155 23.24 7.56 14.73
C GLU A 155 24.16 8.58 15.42
N GLU A 156 24.33 9.81 14.89
CA GLU A 156 25.24 10.80 15.50
C GLU A 156 24.58 11.82 16.46
N ALA A 157 23.26 11.84 16.61
CA ALA A 157 22.57 12.84 17.45
C ALA A 157 22.15 12.36 18.86
N SER A 158 22.41 11.09 19.22
CA SER A 158 22.04 10.55 20.54
C SER A 158 23.28 10.28 21.41
N THR A 159 24.07 11.31 21.71
CA THR A 159 24.98 11.25 22.87
C THR A 159 24.18 11.59 24.12
N PRO A 160 24.06 10.68 25.10
CA PRO A 160 23.40 11.00 26.36
C PRO A 160 24.28 12.03 27.08
N THR A 161 23.77 13.25 27.27
CA THR A 161 24.45 14.25 28.08
C THR A 161 24.52 13.76 29.52
N VAL A 162 25.61 13.07 29.88
CA VAL A 162 26.03 12.84 31.27
C VAL A 162 26.66 14.15 31.74
N VAL A 163 25.86 14.99 32.42
CA VAL A 163 26.42 16.12 33.19
C VAL A 163 26.99 15.56 34.49
N THR A 164 28.29 15.24 34.49
CA THR A 164 29.09 15.15 35.72
C THR A 164 29.13 16.53 36.37
N LYS A 165 28.52 16.62 37.55
CA LYS A 165 28.37 17.84 38.34
C LYS A 165 29.62 17.98 39.22
N ASP A 166 30.64 18.67 38.72
CA ASP A 166 31.75 19.12 39.55
C ASP A 166 31.23 20.17 40.55
N VAL A 167 31.29 19.80 41.83
CA VAL A 167 30.89 20.61 42.98
C VAL A 167 32.12 21.38 43.43
N GLU A 168 32.17 22.68 43.13
CA GLU A 168 33.05 23.61 43.83
C GLU A 168 32.23 24.80 44.38
N GLN A 169 32.34 24.95 45.70
CA GLN A 169 31.65 25.92 46.54
C GLN A 169 32.11 27.36 46.26
N ALA A 170 31.18 28.26 45.96
CA ALA A 170 31.28 29.67 46.36
C ALA A 170 29.92 30.40 46.25
N SER A 171 29.44 30.87 47.41
CA SER A 171 28.74 32.14 47.59
C SER A 171 27.26 32.28 47.19
N ALA A 172 26.45 32.32 48.25
CA ALA A 172 25.04 32.67 48.35
C ALA A 172 24.56 33.88 47.53
N GLU A 173 23.46 33.69 46.78
CA GLU A 173 22.35 34.65 46.78
C GLU A 173 21.05 33.95 46.35
N ALA A 174 20.02 34.05 47.20
CA ALA A 174 18.77 33.34 47.06
C ALA A 174 17.81 34.08 46.11
N SER A 175 17.45 33.46 44.98
CA SER A 175 16.34 33.92 44.13
C SER A 175 15.21 32.89 44.16
N VAL A 176 14.21 33.19 45.00
CA VAL A 176 12.95 32.47 45.15
C VAL A 176 12.07 32.75 43.92
N ALA A 177 11.62 31.69 43.24
CA ALA A 177 10.68 31.79 42.13
C ALA A 177 9.32 32.37 42.60
N PRO A 178 8.67 33.26 41.82
CA PRO A 178 7.40 33.85 42.19
C PRO A 178 6.25 32.83 42.09
N ALA A 179 5.38 32.82 43.10
CA ALA A 179 4.17 31.99 43.13
C ALA A 179 3.11 32.46 42.11
N PRO A 180 2.30 31.54 41.55
CA PRO A 180 1.28 31.88 40.56
C PRO A 180 0.12 32.70 41.18
N ALA A 181 -0.40 33.65 40.41
CA ALA A 181 -1.34 34.71 40.82
C ALA A 181 -2.76 34.24 41.24
N TRP A 182 -3.08 32.94 41.20
CA TRP A 182 -4.42 32.42 41.47
C TRP A 182 -4.54 31.67 42.80
N ALA A 183 -3.47 31.57 43.59
CA ALA A 183 -3.39 30.71 44.77
C ALA A 183 -3.69 31.39 46.13
N ALA A 184 -4.41 32.52 46.18
CA ALA A 184 -4.72 33.20 47.45
C ALA A 184 -6.00 32.62 48.11
N PRO A 185 -5.92 32.05 49.34
CA PRO A 185 -7.09 31.66 50.12
C PRO A 185 -7.49 32.83 51.04
N GLY A 186 -8.52 33.58 50.65
CA GLY A 186 -9.16 34.57 51.51
C GLY A 186 -10.38 33.99 52.21
N ALA A 187 -10.19 33.33 53.37
CA ALA A 187 -11.29 32.93 54.24
C ALA A 187 -10.84 32.71 55.69
N ALA A 188 -10.69 33.80 56.45
CA ALA A 188 -10.77 33.78 57.92
C ALA A 188 -10.97 35.21 58.45
N ALA A 189 -12.18 35.56 58.86
CA ALA A 189 -12.50 36.46 59.98
C ALA A 189 -14.01 36.80 59.99
N LEU A 190 -14.79 35.98 60.71
CA LEU A 190 -15.86 36.37 61.64
C LEU A 190 -15.99 35.25 62.68
#